data_AF-A0A2N0WF80-F1
#
_entry.id   AF-A0A2N0WF80-F1
#
_cell.length_a   1.000
_cell.length_b   1.000
_cell.length_c   1.000
_cell.angle_alpha   90.00
_cell.angle_beta   90.00
_cell.angle_gamma   90.00
#
_symmetry.space_group_name_H-M   'P 1'
#
loop_
_entity.id
_entity.type
_entity.pdbx_description
1 polymer ?
#
loop_
_entity_poly.entity_id
_entity_poly.type
_entity_poly.pdbx_seq_one_letter_code
_entity_poly.pdbx_strand_id
1 'polypeptide(L)'
;MQKKRYTTPFAQFICKDVNGYYNVRLGPKIYLVKVSLNYTPDFDGEFFGGAQAPRFEWHSILVKESLESQARPITDEELAVYWLKGNIKKIVNYQRAIERRAKSQTPRYSKEQRIDYRNAQYNGA
;
A
#
# COMPACT_ATOMS: atom_id res chain seq x y z
N MET A 1 37.47 14.77 1.90
CA MET A 1 36.25 14.30 2.57
C MET A 1 35.11 14.25 1.54
N GLN A 2 34.71 13.08 1.05
CA GLN A 2 33.56 12.98 0.13
C GLN A 2 32.30 13.41 0.89
N LYS A 3 31.66 14.51 0.46
CA LYS A 3 30.34 14.90 0.97
C LYS A 3 29.36 13.78 0.62
N LYS A 4 28.86 13.04 1.62
CA LYS A 4 27.73 12.12 1.45
C LYS A 4 26.56 12.93 0.88
N ARG A 5 26.25 12.74 -0.40
CA ARG A 5 25.05 13.29 -1.02
C ARG A 5 23.92 12.34 -0.65
N TYR A 6 22.99 12.81 0.18
CA TYR A 6 21.73 12.11 0.41
C TYR A 6 20.89 12.25 -0.87
N THR A 7 21.00 11.28 -1.77
CA THR A 7 20.27 11.24 -3.06
C THR A 7 18.88 10.61 -2.94
N THR A 8 18.46 10.21 -1.73
CA THR A 8 17.13 9.67 -1.52
C THR A 8 16.10 10.78 -1.73
N PRO A 9 15.17 10.64 -2.68
CA PRO A 9 14.21 11.68 -2.97
C PRO A 9 13.13 11.72 -1.87
N PHE A 10 12.40 12.84 -1.85
CA PHE A 10 11.16 12.95 -1.11
C PHE A 10 10.21 11.79 -1.44
N ALA A 11 9.58 11.21 -0.42
CA ALA A 11 8.73 10.03 -0.57
C ALA A 11 7.38 10.24 0.12
N GLN A 12 6.28 10.11 -0.63
CA GLN A 12 4.93 10.41 -0.14
C GLN A 12 3.89 9.47 -0.74
N PHE A 13 2.96 8.99 0.08
CA PHE A 13 1.73 8.38 -0.41
C PHE A 13 0.74 9.47 -0.83
N ILE A 14 0.22 9.37 -2.05
CA ILE A 14 -0.80 10.30 -2.57
C ILE A 14 -2.19 9.77 -2.26
N CYS A 15 -2.53 8.60 -2.82
CA CYS A 15 -3.84 7.99 -2.68
C CYS A 15 -3.81 6.53 -3.15
N LYS A 16 -4.92 5.81 -2.88
CA LYS A 16 -5.25 4.57 -3.56
C LYS A 16 -6.36 4.85 -4.55
N ASP A 17 -6.14 4.54 -5.82
CA ASP A 17 -7.14 4.80 -6.85
C ASP A 17 -8.24 3.73 -6.88
N VAL A 18 -9.30 4.01 -7.65
CA VAL A 18 -10.44 3.10 -7.84
C VAL A 18 -10.03 1.76 -8.49
N ASN A 19 -8.92 1.74 -9.22
CA ASN A 19 -8.39 0.55 -9.89
C ASN A 19 -7.49 -0.29 -8.96
N GLY A 20 -7.29 0.17 -7.72
CA GLY A 20 -6.52 -0.50 -6.68
C GLY A 20 -5.02 -0.20 -6.68
N TYR A 21 -4.55 0.80 -7.45
CA TYR A 21 -3.15 1.23 -7.42
C TYR A 21 -2.90 2.16 -6.24
N TYR A 22 -1.84 1.87 -5.48
CA TYR A 22 -1.23 2.81 -4.56
C TYR A 22 -0.37 3.78 -5.36
N ASN A 23 -0.72 5.06 -5.31
CA ASN A 23 0.00 6.14 -5.97
C ASN A 23 1.05 6.69 -5.00
N VAL A 24 2.33 6.48 -5.31
CA VAL A 24 3.46 6.84 -4.46
C VAL A 24 4.36 7.83 -5.19
N ARG A 25 4.49 9.04 -4.65
CA ARG A 25 5.43 10.04 -5.17
C ARG A 25 6.83 9.76 -4.63
N LEU A 26 7.80 9.62 -5.53
CA LEU A 26 9.21 9.58 -5.20
C LEU A 26 9.94 10.63 -6.05
N GLY A 27 10.23 11.77 -5.42
CA GLY A 27 10.80 12.94 -6.08
C GLY A 27 9.82 13.57 -7.09
N PRO A 28 10.21 13.76 -8.36
CA PRO A 28 9.34 14.34 -9.37
C PRO A 28 8.26 13.36 -9.88
N LYS A 29 8.51 12.05 -9.81
CA LYS A 29 7.68 11.02 -10.43
C LYS A 29 6.69 10.39 -9.45
N ILE A 30 5.61 9.85 -10.00
CA ILE A 30 4.57 9.10 -9.28
C ILE A 30 4.57 7.67 -9.80
N TYR A 31 4.67 6.72 -8.88
CA TYR A 31 4.71 5.28 -9.13
C TYR A 31 3.38 4.67 -8.70
N LEU A 32 2.72 3.97 -9.61
CA LEU A 32 1.45 3.32 -9.41
C LEU A 32 1.72 1.83 -9.21
N VAL A 33 1.41 1.36 -8.01
CA VAL A 33 1.75 0.01 -7.56
C VAL A 33 0.48 -0.74 -7.21
N LYS A 34 0.23 -1.88 -7.85
CA LYS A 34 -0.95 -2.70 -7.57
C LYS A 34 -0.56 -3.95 -6.80
N VAL A 35 -0.97 -4.02 -5.55
CA VAL A 35 -0.76 -5.18 -4.67
C VAL A 35 -1.99 -5.44 -3.82
N SER A 36 -2.29 -6.72 -3.58
CA SER A 36 -3.41 -7.13 -2.71
C SER A 36 -3.07 -6.93 -1.23
N LEU A 37 -3.99 -7.26 -0.30
CA LEU A 37 -3.69 -7.27 1.14
C LEU A 37 -2.99 -8.55 1.63
N ASN A 38 -2.95 -9.59 0.79
CA ASN A 38 -2.33 -10.89 1.09
C ASN A 38 -0.82 -10.83 0.95
N TYR A 39 -0.07 -11.72 1.59
CA TYR A 39 1.39 -11.75 1.44
C TYR A 39 1.78 -11.89 -0.04
N THR A 40 2.61 -10.99 -0.54
CA THR A 40 3.03 -10.95 -1.95
C THR A 40 4.53 -11.23 -2.05
N PRO A 41 4.96 -12.39 -2.59
CA PRO A 41 6.37 -12.70 -2.81
C PRO A 41 7.07 -11.62 -3.64
N ASP A 42 8.38 -11.43 -3.40
CA ASP A 42 9.26 -10.39 -3.99
C ASP A 42 8.92 -8.93 -3.65
N PHE A 43 7.71 -8.68 -3.16
CA PHE A 43 7.33 -7.40 -2.59
C PHE A 43 7.53 -7.37 -1.08
N ASP A 44 6.93 -8.32 -0.38
CA ASP A 44 7.03 -8.44 1.07
C ASP A 44 8.35 -9.12 1.51
N GLY A 45 8.76 -8.88 2.75
CA GLY A 45 10.02 -9.41 3.30
C GLY A 45 9.86 -10.80 3.88
N GLU A 46 8.98 -10.94 4.87
CA GLU A 46 8.75 -12.21 5.59
C GLU A 46 7.27 -12.59 5.55
N PHE A 47 7.01 -13.90 5.47
CA PHE A 47 5.67 -14.47 5.50
C PHE A 47 5.40 -15.14 6.84
N PHE A 48 4.41 -14.64 7.58
CA PHE A 48 4.01 -15.18 8.88
C PHE A 48 2.75 -16.05 8.81
N GLY A 49 2.46 -16.64 7.65
CA GLY A 49 1.23 -17.41 7.39
C GLY A 49 0.07 -16.57 6.83
N GLY A 50 -0.97 -17.26 6.34
CA GLY A 50 -2.15 -16.64 5.71
C GLY A 50 -2.26 -16.92 4.20
N ALA A 51 -3.11 -16.16 3.51
CA ALA A 51 -3.23 -16.28 2.06
C ALA A 51 -2.03 -15.65 1.35
N GLN A 52 -1.56 -16.31 0.29
CA GLN A 52 -0.48 -15.85 -0.57
C GLN A 52 -1.05 -15.30 -1.88
N ALA A 53 -0.54 -14.16 -2.33
CA ALA A 53 -0.80 -13.60 -3.66
C ALA A 53 0.28 -14.09 -4.65
N PRO A 54 0.03 -13.96 -5.97
CA PRO A 54 1.06 -14.18 -6.98
C PRO A 54 2.31 -13.34 -6.71
N ARG A 55 3.45 -13.81 -7.25
CA ARG A 55 4.73 -13.08 -7.19
C ARG A 55 4.58 -11.68 -7.78
N PHE A 56 5.21 -10.69 -7.14
CA PHE A 56 5.16 -9.32 -7.62
C PHE A 56 6.18 -9.09 -8.74
N GLU A 57 5.67 -8.69 -9.90
CA GLU A 57 6.49 -8.32 -11.06
C GLU A 57 6.79 -6.81 -11.03
N TRP A 58 8.06 -6.45 -10.84
CA TRP A 58 8.47 -5.04 -10.71
C TRP A 58 8.17 -4.21 -11.97
N HIS A 59 8.20 -4.83 -13.14
CA HIS A 59 7.84 -4.20 -14.42
C HIS A 59 6.34 -3.95 -14.59
N SER A 60 5.49 -4.45 -13.68
CA SER A 60 4.06 -4.13 -13.67
C SER A 60 3.77 -2.73 -13.08
N ILE A 61 4.77 -2.04 -12.56
CA ILE A 61 4.64 -0.68 -12.03
C ILE A 61 4.47 0.30 -13.19
N LEU A 62 3.51 1.20 -13.05
CA LEU A 62 3.34 2.32 -13.96
C LEU A 62 3.92 3.60 -13.35
N VAL A 63 4.44 4.47 -14.20
CA VAL A 63 5.07 5.73 -13.83
C VAL A 63 4.34 6.88 -14.50
N LYS A 64 4.11 7.95 -13.74
CA LYS A 64 3.60 9.23 -14.22
C LYS A 64 4.64 10.31 -13.89
N GLU A 65 4.96 11.16 -14.86
CA GLU A 65 5.86 12.31 -14.67
C GLU A 65 5.20 13.42 -13.83
N SER A 66 3.87 13.51 -13.88
CA SER A 66 3.04 14.41 -13.08
C SER A 66 1.66 13.79 -12.82
N LEU A 67 0.84 14.41 -11.96
CA LEU A 67 -0.53 13.95 -11.67
C LEU A 67 -1.40 13.82 -12.93
N GLU A 68 -1.20 14.70 -13.91
CA GLU A 68 -1.99 14.79 -15.14
C GLU A 68 -1.40 14.00 -16.31
N SER A 69 -0.11 13.65 -16.24
CA SER A 69 0.55 12.89 -17.31
C SER A 69 -0.07 11.50 -17.53
N GLN A 70 0.10 10.94 -18.72
CA GLN A 70 -0.30 9.56 -18.97
C GLN A 70 0.64 8.58 -18.26
N ALA A 71 0.09 7.45 -17.83
CA ALA A 71 0.87 6.41 -17.19
C ALA A 71 1.62 5.58 -18.24
N ARG A 72 2.91 5.35 -18.02
CA ARG A 72 3.76 4.48 -18.84
C ARG A 72 4.36 3.35 -18.00
N PRO A 73 4.79 2.23 -18.60
CA PRO A 73 5.59 1.24 -17.89
C PRO A 73 6.89 1.84 -17.33
N ILE A 74 7.33 1.30 -16.20
CA ILE A 74 8.63 1.62 -15.61
C ILE A 74 9.77 1.11 -16.50
N THR A 75 10.88 1.85 -16.59
CA THR A 75 12.07 1.42 -17.33
C THR A 75 13.06 0.65 -16.45
N ASP A 76 13.96 -0.11 -17.07
CA ASP A 76 15.01 -0.84 -16.33
C ASP A 76 15.96 0.09 -15.57
N GLU A 77 16.26 1.26 -16.14
CA GLU A 77 17.07 2.30 -15.51
C GLU A 77 16.42 2.82 -14.23
N GLU A 78 15.10 3.05 -14.25
CA GLU A 78 14.34 3.46 -13.07
C GLU A 78 14.31 2.35 -12.01
N LEU A 79 14.12 1.10 -12.43
CA LEU A 79 14.13 -0.06 -11.53
C LEU A 79 15.51 -0.34 -10.90
N ALA A 80 16.60 -0.01 -11.60
CA ALA A 80 17.96 -0.15 -11.11
C ALA A 80 18.31 0.87 -10.03
N VAL A 81 17.48 1.90 -9.83
CA VAL A 81 17.69 2.91 -8.78
C VAL A 81 17.59 2.25 -7.40
N TYR A 82 18.71 2.26 -6.67
CA TYR A 82 18.87 1.52 -5.40
C TYR A 82 17.80 1.83 -4.35
N TRP A 83 17.33 3.08 -4.29
CA TRP A 83 16.36 3.50 -3.28
C TRP A 83 14.90 3.22 -3.67
N LEU A 84 14.61 2.90 -4.94
CA LEU A 84 13.25 2.82 -5.45
C LEU A 84 12.44 1.72 -4.75
N LYS A 85 12.91 0.48 -4.86
CA LYS A 85 12.18 -0.70 -4.36
C LYS A 85 11.94 -0.60 -2.85
N GLY A 86 12.95 -0.18 -2.09
CA GLY A 86 12.84 -0.03 -0.64
C GLY A 86 11.80 1.02 -0.22
N ASN A 87 11.78 2.18 -0.88
CA ASN A 87 10.81 3.24 -0.57
C ASN A 87 9.38 2.85 -0.96
N ILE A 88 9.20 2.23 -2.14
CA ILE A 88 7.90 1.71 -2.56
C ILE A 88 7.37 0.70 -1.55
N LYS A 89 8.17 -0.31 -1.20
CA LYS A 89 7.79 -1.33 -0.21
C LYS A 89 7.36 -0.70 1.11
N LYS A 90 8.17 0.21 1.65
CA LYS A 90 7.91 0.89 2.93
C LYS A 90 6.56 1.61 2.93
N ILE A 91 6.31 2.43 1.91
CA ILE A 91 5.10 3.26 1.84
C ILE A 91 3.86 2.39 1.63
N VAL A 92 3.91 1.48 0.65
CA VAL A 92 2.77 0.63 0.31
C VAL A 92 2.44 -0.32 1.45
N ASN A 93 3.42 -0.95 2.08
CA ASN A 93 3.16 -1.85 3.21
C ASN A 93 2.64 -1.13 4.45
N TYR A 94 3.05 0.11 4.68
CA TYR A 94 2.45 0.94 5.72
C TYR A 94 0.96 1.18 5.46
N GLN A 95 0.58 1.54 4.23
CA GLN A 95 -0.83 1.71 3.86
C GLN A 95 -1.62 0.40 3.95
N ARG A 96 -1.05 -0.72 3.49
CA ARG A 96 -1.67 -2.06 3.63
C ARG A 96 -1.87 -2.44 5.09
N ALA A 97 -0.95 -2.08 5.99
CA ALA A 97 -1.11 -2.33 7.42
C ALA A 97 -2.29 -1.54 8.01
N ILE A 98 -2.46 -0.26 7.61
CA ILE A 98 -3.62 0.55 7.98
C ILE A 98 -4.91 -0.11 7.46
N GLU A 99 -4.95 -0.52 6.19
CA GLU A 99 -6.11 -1.17 5.59
C GLU A 99 -6.46 -2.50 6.27
N ARG A 100 -5.47 -3.34 6.58
CA ARG A 100 -5.67 -4.58 7.33
C ARG A 100 -6.26 -4.31 8.71
N ARG A 101 -5.73 -3.30 9.43
CA ARG A 101 -6.26 -2.91 10.73
C ARG A 101 -7.71 -2.45 10.63
N ALA A 102 -8.03 -1.60 9.65
CA ALA A 102 -9.40 -1.15 9.43
C ALA A 102 -10.36 -2.32 9.15
N LYS A 103 -9.94 -3.31 8.35
CA LYS A 103 -10.72 -4.53 8.10
C LYS A 103 -10.85 -5.43 9.33
N SER A 104 -9.82 -5.54 10.17
CA SER A 104 -9.91 -6.32 11.40
C SER A 104 -10.83 -5.69 12.45
N GLN A 105 -11.00 -4.36 12.40
CA GLN A 105 -11.83 -3.60 13.34
C GLN A 105 -13.29 -3.48 12.91
N THR A 106 -13.70 -4.08 11.78
CA THR A 106 -15.13 -4.10 11.43
C THR A 106 -15.91 -4.83 12.53
N PRO A 107 -16.88 -4.16 13.17
CA PRO A 107 -17.58 -4.73 14.31
C PRO A 107 -18.35 -5.99 13.88
N ARG A 108 -18.28 -7.04 14.70
CA ARG A 108 -18.95 -8.33 14.47
C ARG A 108 -20.47 -8.20 14.32
N TYR A 109 -21.04 -7.13 14.87
CA TYR A 109 -22.47 -6.85 14.89
C TYR A 109 -22.74 -5.50 14.27
N SER A 110 -23.85 -5.40 13.52
CA SER A 110 -24.35 -4.14 13.00
C SER A 110 -24.70 -3.17 14.14
N LYS A 111 -24.88 -1.89 13.83
CA LYS A 111 -25.26 -0.89 14.83
C LYS A 111 -26.58 -1.25 15.50
N GLU A 112 -27.54 -1.73 14.72
CA GLU A 112 -28.87 -2.16 15.13
C GLU A 112 -28.78 -3.37 16.05
N GLN A 113 -28.01 -4.41 15.67
CA GLN A 113 -27.79 -5.58 16.51
C GLN A 113 -27.16 -5.23 17.87
N ARG A 114 -26.26 -4.24 17.92
CA ARG A 114 -25.66 -3.76 19.17
C ARG A 114 -26.66 -3.01 20.04
N ILE A 115 -27.59 -2.27 19.42
CA ILE A 115 -28.68 -1.59 20.11
C ILE A 115 -29.67 -2.62 20.66
N ASP A 116 -30.07 -3.60 19.86
CA ASP A 116 -31.00 -4.67 20.26
C ASP A 116 -30.44 -5.50 21.41
N TYR A 117 -29.16 -5.90 21.34
CA TYR A 117 -28.48 -6.59 22.44
C TYR A 117 -28.49 -5.76 23.73
N ARG A 118 -28.23 -4.46 23.64
CA ARG A 118 -28.24 -3.56 24.78
C ARG A 118 -29.65 -3.44 25.38
N ASN A 119 -30.67 -3.27 24.54
CA ASN A 119 -32.06 -3.17 24.98
C ASN A 119 -32.53 -4.48 25.63
N ALA A 120 -32.15 -5.64 25.07
CA ALA A 120 -32.48 -6.95 25.65
C ALA A 120 -31.84 -7.16 27.03
N GLN A 121 -30.64 -6.62 27.28
CA GLN A 121 -29.98 -6.69 28.60
C GLN A 121 -30.69 -5.84 29.67
N TYR A 122 -31.32 -4.71 29.31
CA TYR A 122 -32.03 -3.85 30.26
C TYR A 122 -33.51 -4.24 30.45
N ASN A 123 -34.15 -4.86 29.45
CA ASN A 123 -35.55 -5.28 29.53
C ASN A 123 -35.75 -6.67 30.15
N GLY A 124 -34.67 -7.40 30.44
CA GLY A 124 -34.69 -8.71 31.08
C GLY A 124 -34.35 -8.70 32.58
N ALA A 125 -34.28 -7.52 33.21
CA ALA A 125 -34.02 -7.31 34.64
C ALA A 125 -35.27 -6.80 35.37
#